data_AF-A0A1Y3BA63-F1
#
_entry.id   AF-A0A1Y3BA63-F1
#
_cell.length_a   1.000
_cell.length_b   1.000
_cell.length_c   1.000
_cell.angle_alpha   90.00
_cell.angle_beta   90.00
_cell.angle_gamma   90.00
#
_symmetry.space_group_name_H-M   'P 1'
#
loop_
_entity.id
_entity.type
_entity.pdbx_description
1 polymer ?
#
loop_
_entity_poly.entity_id
_entity_poly.type
_entity_poly.pdbx_seq_one_letter_code
_entity_poly.pdbx_strand_id
1 'polypeptide(L)' 'MYVIVPFCKSCELSRETVNFITWLGYINSAINPLIYCGFNRDFRRAFQKIILCKNV' A
#
# COMPACT_ATOMS: atom_id res chain seq x y z
N MET A 1 9.41 -1.95 11.66
CA MET A 1 10.40 -2.67 12.51
C MET A 1 11.33 -1.74 13.27
N TYR A 2 11.76 -0.61 12.69
CA TYR A 2 12.65 0.39 13.31
C TYR A 2 12.12 1.09 14.57
N VAL A 3 10.84 0.91 14.93
CA VAL A 3 10.21 1.66 16.04
C VAL A 3 10.24 0.89 17.36
N ILE A 4 10.21 -0.45 17.35
CA ILE A 4 10.10 -1.26 18.59
C ILE A 4 11.44 -1.90 18.97
N VAL A 5 12.18 -2.39 17.97
CA VAL A 5 13.48 -3.07 18.15
C VAL A 5 14.51 -2.23 18.93
N PRO A 6 14.68 -0.91 18.71
CA PRO A 6 15.67 -0.15 19.48
C PRO A 6 15.30 0.04 20.96
N PHE A 7 14.02 -0.14 21.33
CA PHE A 7 13.53 0.05 22.70
C PHE A 7 13.23 -1.27 23.42
N CYS A 8 13.21 -2.40 22.72
CA CYS A 8 12.96 -3.71 23.30
C CYS A 8 14.06 -4.71 22.93
N LYS A 9 15.01 -4.90 23.85
CA LYS A 9 16.15 -5.82 23.69
C LYS A 9 15.76 -7.30 23.76
N SER A 10 14.62 -7.62 24.36
CA SER A 10 14.12 -9.01 24.54
C SER A 10 12.98 -9.36 23.58
N CYS A 11 12.56 -8.43 22.73
CA CYS A 11 11.52 -8.69 21.74
C CYS A 11 12.17 -9.36 20.53
N GLU A 12 12.22 -10.69 20.54
CA GLU A 12 12.56 -11.46 19.35
C GLU A 12 11.36 -11.49 18.41
N LEU A 13 11.35 -10.58 17.42
CA LEU A 13 10.36 -10.64 16.36
C LEU A 13 10.66 -11.84 15.46
N SER A 14 9.67 -12.70 15.27
CA SER A 14 9.78 -13.79 14.30
C SER A 14 9.96 -13.22 12.88
N ARG A 15 10.69 -13.96 12.04
CA ARG A 15 10.96 -13.55 10.64
C ARG A 15 9.67 -13.32 9.86
N GLU A 16 8.65 -14.12 10.16
CA GLU A 16 7.32 -14.06 9.57
C GLU A 16 6.65 -12.72 9.90
N THR A 17 6.75 -12.25 11.14
CA THR A 17 6.17 -10.98 11.59
C THR A 17 6.83 -9.79 10.90
N VAL A 18 8.16 -9.82 10.78
CA VAL A 18 8.94 -8.78 10.07
C VAL A 18 8.55 -8.74 8.60
N ASN A 19 8.48 -9.90 7.96
CA ASN A 19 8.09 -10.00 6.55
C ASN A 19 6.65 -9.53 6.34
N PHE A 20 5.72 -9.92 7.21
CA PHE A 20 4.32 -9.50 7.14
C PHE A 20 4.17 -7.97 7.22
N ILE A 21 4.79 -7.33 8.22
CA ILE A 21 4.74 -5.87 8.37
C ILE A 21 5.38 -5.16 7.17
N THR A 22 6.46 -5.72 6.63
CA THR A 22 7.14 -5.17 5.46
C THR A 22 6.24 -5.24 4.22
N TRP A 23 5.58 -6.38 4.00
CA TRP A 23 4.61 -6.56 2.93
C TRP A 23 3.39 -5.64 3.09
N LEU A 24 2.91 -5.42 4.31
CA LEU A 24 1.86 -4.42 4.58
C LEU A 24 2.31 -3.01 4.15
N GLY A 25 3.57 -2.66 4.39
CA GLY A 25 4.15 -1.40 3.91
C GLY A 25 4.12 -1.28 2.38
N TYR A 26 4.45 -2.36 1.66
CA TYR A 26 4.35 -2.37 0.20
C TYR A 26 2.92 -2.27 -0.31
N ILE A 27 1.99 -2.96 0.36
CA ILE A 27 0.56 -2.91 0.03
C ILE A 27 0.00 -1.49 0.20
N ASN A 28 0.48 -0.72 1.19
CA ASN A 28 0.03 0.67 1.41
C ASN A 28 0.17 1.55 0.16
N SER A 29 1.29 1.43 -0.57
CA SER A 29 1.49 2.17 -1.82
C SER A 29 0.58 1.68 -2.95
N ALA A 30 0.31 0.38 -3.02
CA ALA A 30 -0.57 -0.21 -4.03
C ALA A 30 -2.06 0.10 -3.78
N ILE A 31 -2.44 0.33 -2.52
CA ILE A 31 -3.80 0.72 -2.15
C ILE A 31 -4.13 2.14 -2.62
N ASN A 32 -3.16 3.04 -2.71
CA ASN A 32 -3.39 4.44 -3.08
C ASN A 32 -4.16 4.58 -4.42
N PRO A 33 -3.73 3.98 -5.55
CA PRO A 33 -4.52 3.96 -6.79
C PRO A 33 -5.94 3.38 -6.63
N LEU A 34 -6.14 2.36 -5.78
CA LEU A 34 -7.44 1.76 -5.54
C LEU A 34 -8.38 2.72 -4.79
N ILE A 35 -7.87 3.44 -3.78
CA ILE A 35 -8.63 4.47 -3.07
C ILE A 35 -9.01 5.59 -4.03
N TYR A 36 -8.06 6.11 -4.81
CA TYR A 36 -8.34 7.20 -5.75
C TYR A 36 -9.33 6.77 -6.86
N CYS A 37 -9.18 5.56 -7.41
CA CYS A 37 -10.12 5.05 -8.41
C CYS A 37 -11.51 4.70 -7.82
N GLY A 38 -11.57 4.23 -6.57
CA GLY A 38 -12.81 3.83 -5.92
C GLY A 38 -13.65 5.02 -5.48
N PHE A 39 -13.02 6.01 -4.85
CA PHE A 39 -13.72 7.10 -4.15
C PHE A 39 -13.69 8.44 -4.91
N ASN A 40 -12.82 8.62 -5.90
CA ASN A 40 -12.76 9.85 -6.70
C ASN A 40 -13.17 9.59 -8.16
N ARG A 41 -14.31 10.16 -8.55
CA ARG A 41 -14.90 9.96 -9.90
C ARG A 41 -14.02 10.52 -11.02
N ASP A 42 -13.26 11.58 -10.76
CA ASP A 42 -12.40 12.20 -11.78
C ASP A 42 -11.14 11.37 -12.01
N PHE A 43 -10.51 10.89 -10.94
CA PHE A 43 -9.42 9.92 -11.04
C PHE A 43 -9.86 8.63 -11.72
N ARG A 44 -11.04 8.10 -11.38
CA ARG A 44 -11.59 6.91 -12.04
C ARG A 44 -11.77 7.12 -13.55
N ARG A 45 -12.31 8.27 -13.96
CA ARG A 45 -12.47 8.61 -15.38
C ARG A 45 -11.12 8.71 -16.08
N ALA A 46 -10.13 9.38 -15.48
CA ALA A 46 -8.79 9.48 -16.04
C ALA A 46 -8.13 8.10 -16.20
N PHE A 47 -8.20 7.25 -15.17
CA PHE A 47 -7.71 5.87 -15.23
C PHE A 47 -8.41 5.04 -16.30
N GLN A 48 -9.74 5.17 -16.45
CA GLN A 48 -10.48 4.51 -17.52
C GLN A 48 -10.06 5.00 -18.91
N LYS A 49 -9.80 6.29 -19.10
CA LYS A 49 -9.26 6.81 -20.36
C LYS A 49 -7.92 6.18 -20.69
N ILE A 50 -7.00 6.11 -19.71
CA ILE A 50 -5.65 5.57 -19.88
C ILE A 50 -5.69 4.05 -20.14
N ILE A 51 -6.39 3.27 -19.31
CA ILE A 51 -6.39 1.80 -19.39
C ILE A 51 -7.21 1.29 -20.57
N LEU A 52 -8.38 1.90 -20.82
CA LEU A 52 -9.28 1.47 -21.90
C LEU A 52 -9.00 2.20 -23.22
N CYS A 53 -7.99 3.07 -23.27
CA CYS A 53 -7.68 3.96 -24.40
C CYS A 53 -8.93 4.68 -24.94
N LYS A 54 -9.84 5.06 -24.05
CA LYS A 54 -11.08 5.76 -24.42
C LYS A 54 -10.81 7.26 -24.49
N ASN A 55 -10.88 7.82 -25.69
CA ASN A 55 -11.01 9.25 -25.88
C ASN A 55 -12.48 9.62 -25.60
N VAL A 56 -12.78 9.93 -24.33
CA VAL A 56 -14.01 10.65 -23.97
C VAL A 56 -13.73 12.14 -24.05
#